data_AF-A0A846H300-F1
#
_entry.id   AF-A0A846H300-F1
#
_cell.length_a   1.000
_cell.length_b   1.000
_cell.length_c   1.000
_cell.angle_alpha   90.00
_cell.angle_beta   90.00
_cell.angle_gamma   90.00
#
_symmetry.space_group_name_H-M   'P 1'
#
loop_
_entity.id
_entity.type
_entity.pdbx_description
1 polymer ?
#
loop_
_entity_poly.entity_id
_entity_poly.type
_entity_poly.pdbx_seq_one_letter_code
_entity_poly.pdbx_strand_id
1 'polypeptide(L)'
;MSNNLEQSYGKLIKMASEKIANLEKELEGFKSKNQFESIAIIGMGCRFPGGADNPESFWTLLSQGINAISEIPSERWNIDQYYDPNPETPGKMYTRYGGFVGQLQEFDS
;
A
#
# COMPACT_ATOMS: atom_id res chain seq x y z
N MET A 1 23.43 35.79 55.77
CA MET A 1 22.22 35.13 55.22
C MET A 1 22.18 35.14 53.68
N SER A 2 22.82 36.08 52.99
CA SER A 2 22.88 36.19 51.52
C SER A 2 23.54 35.00 50.81
N ASN A 3 24.64 34.46 51.34
CA ASN A 3 25.46 33.44 50.68
C ASN A 3 24.72 32.09 50.44
N ASN A 4 23.74 31.77 51.29
CA ASN A 4 23.00 30.51 51.23
C ASN A 4 21.91 30.50 50.14
N LEU A 5 21.36 31.69 49.84
CA LEU A 5 20.38 31.87 48.76
C LEU A 5 21.06 31.82 47.39
N GLU A 6 22.20 32.48 47.23
CA GLU A 6 22.99 32.45 45.99
C GLU A 6 23.46 31.03 45.62
N GLN A 7 23.90 30.27 46.63
CA GLN A 7 24.28 28.87 46.46
C GLN A 7 23.07 27.97 46.14
N SER A 8 21.88 28.31 46.64
CA SER A 8 20.63 27.62 46.32
C SER A 8 20.16 27.89 44.89
N TYR A 9 20.21 29.15 44.43
CA TYR A 9 19.89 29.50 43.04
C TYR A 9 20.86 28.88 42.04
N GLY A 10 22.17 28.87 42.34
CA GLY A 10 23.16 28.18 41.50
C GLY A 10 22.87 26.69 41.36
N LYS A 11 22.40 26.03 42.43
CA LYS A 11 22.01 24.62 42.41
C LYS A 11 20.76 24.38 41.56
N LEU A 12 19.76 25.26 41.66
CA LEU A 12 18.53 25.18 40.86
C LEU A 12 18.80 25.40 39.37
N ILE A 13 19.64 26.38 39.02
CA ILE A 13 20.02 26.65 37.62
C ILE A 13 20.76 25.44 37.04
N LYS A 14 21.70 24.86 37.80
CA LYS A 14 22.43 23.66 37.36
C LYS A 14 21.48 22.47 37.10
N MET A 15 20.57 22.20 38.03
CA MET A 15 19.56 21.14 37.88
C MET A 15 18.63 21.38 36.68
N ALA A 16 18.20 22.63 36.46
CA ALA A 16 17.38 22.98 35.31
C ALA A 16 18.15 22.78 33.99
N SER A 17 19.41 23.21 33.92
CA SER A 17 20.25 23.00 32.74
C SER A 17 20.51 21.53 32.44
N GLU A 18 20.77 20.70 33.47
CA GLU A 18 20.94 19.26 33.31
C GLU A 18 19.64 18.58 32.85
N LYS A 19 18.49 19.04 33.37
CA LYS A 19 17.19 18.49 32.97
C LYS A 19 16.85 18.85 31.52
N ILE A 20 17.13 20.09 31.09
CA ILE A 20 16.96 20.53 29.71
C ILE A 20 17.84 19.69 28.78
N ALA A 21 19.14 19.54 29.10
CA ALA A 21 20.06 18.75 28.29
C ALA A 21 19.63 17.28 28.14
N ASN A 22 19.12 16.67 29.23
CA ASN A 22 18.59 15.30 29.17
C ASN A 22 17.32 15.19 28.33
N LEU A 23 16.39 16.16 28.45
CA LEU A 23 15.16 16.19 27.65
C LEU A 23 15.45 16.40 26.17
N GLU A 24 16.43 17.24 25.83
CA GLU A 24 16.89 17.42 24.44
C GLU A 24 17.44 16.12 23.87
N LYS A 25 18.23 15.38 24.65
CA LYS A 25 18.82 14.09 24.25
C LYS A 25 17.76 13.00 24.06
N GLU A 26 16.75 12.95 24.93
CA GLU A 26 15.60 12.06 24.78
C GLU A 26 14.77 12.42 23.53
N LEU A 27 14.53 13.70 23.28
CA LEU A 27 13.83 14.19 22.09
C LEU A 27 14.55 13.77 20.80
N GLU A 28 15.89 13.87 20.79
CA GLU A 28 16.72 13.47 19.65
C GLU A 28 16.65 11.94 19.41
N GLY A 29 16.67 11.15 20.48
CA GLY A 29 16.44 9.70 20.42
C GLY A 29 15.04 9.30 19.94
N PHE A 30 14.02 10.12 20.23
CA PHE A 30 12.67 9.91 19.71
C PHE A 30 12.51 10.33 18.25
N LYS A 31 13.15 11.42 17.83
CA LYS A 31 13.17 11.87 16.43
C LYS A 31 13.85 10.85 15.51
N SER A 32 14.87 10.15 16.00
CA SER A 32 15.55 9.10 15.23
C SER A 32 14.78 7.77 15.22
N LYS A 33 14.00 7.46 16.27
CA LYS A 33 13.18 6.23 16.34
C LYS A 33 12.03 6.13 15.33
N ASN A 34 11.65 7.25 14.70
CA ASN A 34 10.63 7.27 13.64
C ASN A 34 11.24 7.23 12.23
N GLN A 35 12.55 7.02 12.11
CA GLN A 35 13.23 6.90 10.82
C GLN A 35 13.22 5.45 10.34
N PHE A 36 12.06 4.95 9.95
CA PHE A 36 12.09 3.94 8.90
C PHE A 36 12.51 4.67 7.63
N GLU A 37 13.61 4.24 7.02
CA GLU A 37 14.05 4.77 5.74
C GLU A 37 12.91 4.56 4.73
N SER A 38 12.46 5.66 4.10
CA SER A 38 11.37 5.59 3.14
C SER A 38 11.86 4.92 1.86
N ILE A 39 11.10 3.95 1.37
CA ILE A 39 11.42 3.24 0.13
C ILE A 39 10.74 3.94 -1.04
N ALA A 40 11.53 4.47 -1.96
CA ALA A 40 11.01 5.12 -3.17
C ALA A 40 10.58 4.08 -4.21
N ILE A 41 9.37 4.22 -4.74
CA ILE A 41 8.92 3.49 -5.93
C ILE A 41 9.31 4.31 -7.16
N ILE A 42 10.33 3.85 -7.88
CA ILE A 42 10.90 4.57 -9.04
C ILE A 42 10.39 4.06 -10.40
N GLY A 43 9.58 2.99 -10.41
CA GLY A 43 9.02 2.41 -11.62
C GLY A 43 7.82 1.52 -11.33
N MET A 44 6.92 1.42 -12.31
CA MET A 44 5.72 0.58 -12.26
C MET A 44 5.42 0.01 -13.65
N GLY A 45 4.99 -1.23 -13.69
CA GLY A 45 4.44 -1.89 -14.87
C GLY A 45 3.28 -2.78 -14.45
N CYS A 46 2.25 -2.87 -15.28
CA CYS A 46 1.08 -3.67 -14.97
C CYS A 46 0.39 -4.16 -16.24
N ARG A 47 -0.40 -5.23 -16.08
CA ARG A 47 -1.33 -5.71 -17.08
C ARG A 47 -2.61 -6.13 -16.38
N PHE A 48 -3.72 -5.48 -16.72
CA PHE A 48 -5.01 -5.65 -16.06
C PHE A 48 -6.14 -5.91 -17.07
N PRO A 49 -7.29 -6.43 -16.61
CA PRO A 49 -8.49 -6.56 -17.44
C PRO A 49 -8.94 -5.23 -18.05
N GLY A 50 -9.67 -5.30 -19.16
CA GLY A 50 -10.17 -4.09 -19.85
C GLY A 50 -9.14 -3.39 -20.73
N GLY A 51 -8.07 -4.09 -21.13
CA GLY A 51 -7.03 -3.55 -22.03
C GLY A 51 -6.05 -2.60 -21.35
N ALA A 52 -5.93 -2.67 -20.02
CA ALA A 52 -5.02 -1.84 -19.25
C ALA A 52 -3.62 -2.48 -19.20
N ASP A 53 -2.83 -2.28 -20.25
CA ASP A 53 -1.49 -2.86 -20.43
C ASP A 53 -0.35 -1.96 -19.91
N ASN A 54 -0.68 -0.85 -19.23
CA ASN A 54 0.29 0.06 -18.60
C ASN A 54 -0.37 0.93 -17.50
N PRO A 55 0.42 1.60 -16.64
CA PRO A 55 -0.09 2.50 -15.60
C PRO A 55 -1.12 3.55 -16.06
N GLU A 56 -0.90 4.15 -17.22
CA GLU A 56 -1.72 5.24 -17.76
C GLU A 56 -3.10 4.74 -18.19
N SER A 57 -3.15 3.60 -18.89
CA SER A 57 -4.39 2.94 -19.30
C SER A 57 -5.15 2.40 -18.09
N PHE A 58 -4.46 1.86 -17.08
CA PHE A 58 -5.09 1.46 -15.82
C PHE A 58 -5.71 2.65 -15.08
N TRP A 59 -5.00 3.77 -14.99
CA TRP A 59 -5.53 4.98 -14.37
C TRP A 59 -6.75 5.53 -15.13
N THR A 60 -6.74 5.47 -16.45
CA THR A 60 -7.89 5.87 -17.27
C THR A 60 -9.12 5.02 -16.93
N LEU A 61 -8.96 3.71 -16.77
CA LEU A 61 -10.03 2.80 -16.39
C LEU A 61 -10.63 3.16 -15.03
N LEU A 62 -9.77 3.39 -14.02
CA LEU A 62 -10.21 3.77 -12.67
C LEU A 62 -10.88 5.14 -12.63
N SER A 63 -10.27 6.15 -13.26
CA SER A 63 -10.77 7.52 -13.25
C SER A 63 -12.10 7.68 -14.00
N GLN A 64 -12.35 6.84 -15.00
CA GLN A 64 -13.62 6.78 -15.71
C GLN A 64 -14.65 5.83 -15.07
N GLY A 65 -14.27 5.09 -14.02
CA GLY A 65 -15.17 4.13 -13.35
C GLY A 65 -15.60 2.97 -14.25
N ILE A 66 -14.75 2.58 -15.20
CA ILE A 66 -15.08 1.53 -16.17
C ILE A 66 -15.13 0.16 -15.47
N ASN A 67 -16.19 -0.61 -15.72
CA ASN A 67 -16.25 -2.00 -15.31
C ASN A 67 -15.52 -2.89 -16.32
N ALA A 68 -14.38 -3.46 -15.92
CA ALA A 68 -13.54 -4.32 -16.75
C ALA A 68 -13.92 -5.82 -16.70
N ILE A 69 -15.02 -6.16 -16.04
CA ILE A 69 -15.51 -7.53 -15.97
C ILE A 69 -16.21 -7.89 -17.27
N SER A 70 -15.78 -8.99 -17.89
CA SER A 70 -16.38 -9.55 -19.09
C SER A 70 -16.87 -10.97 -18.84
N GLU A 71 -17.63 -11.51 -19.78
CA GLU A 71 -17.85 -12.96 -19.82
C GLU A 71 -16.51 -13.69 -20.03
N ILE A 72 -16.41 -14.93 -19.55
CA ILE A 72 -15.26 -15.81 -19.79
C ILE A 72 -15.03 -15.93 -21.31
N PRO A 73 -13.86 -15.52 -21.83
CA PRO A 73 -13.57 -15.63 -23.25
C PRO A 73 -13.56 -17.11 -23.70
N SER A 74 -14.16 -17.39 -24.87
CA SER A 74 -14.26 -18.76 -25.41
C SER A 74 -12.91 -19.42 -25.69
N GLU A 75 -11.88 -18.61 -25.93
CA GLU A 75 -10.47 -19.01 -26.05
C GLU A 75 -9.85 -19.54 -24.75
N ARG A 76 -10.50 -19.33 -23.59
CA ARG A 76 -10.06 -19.88 -22.30
C ARG A 76 -10.61 -21.28 -22.09
N TRP A 77 -11.94 -21.38 -22.05
CA TRP A 77 -12.71 -22.62 -22.01
C TRP A 77 -14.17 -22.32 -22.38
N ASN A 78 -14.91 -23.35 -22.76
CA ASN A 78 -16.33 -23.20 -23.06
C ASN A 78 -17.15 -23.10 -21.76
N ILE A 79 -17.58 -21.88 -21.40
CA ILE A 79 -18.34 -21.64 -20.18
C ILE A 79 -19.69 -22.38 -20.14
N ASP A 80 -20.33 -22.64 -21.28
CA ASP A 80 -21.62 -23.33 -21.31
C ASP A 80 -21.51 -24.78 -20.81
N GLN A 81 -20.31 -25.38 -20.83
CA GLN A 81 -20.07 -26.71 -20.25
C GLN A 81 -19.98 -26.70 -18.73
N TYR A 82 -19.67 -25.56 -18.12
CA TYR A 82 -19.38 -25.44 -16.69
C TYR A 82 -20.39 -24.58 -15.94
N TYR A 83 -21.20 -23.78 -16.62
CA TYR A 83 -22.18 -22.92 -15.99
C TYR A 83 -23.41 -23.70 -15.49
N ASP A 84 -23.81 -23.43 -14.25
CA ASP A 84 -25.11 -23.80 -13.68
C ASP A 84 -25.55 -22.69 -12.71
N PRO A 85 -26.73 -22.06 -12.88
CA PRO A 85 -27.20 -21.02 -11.96
C PRO A 85 -27.39 -21.50 -10.51
N ASN A 86 -27.49 -22.80 -10.26
CA ASN A 86 -27.56 -23.35 -8.91
C ASN A 86 -26.15 -23.44 -8.27
N PRO A 87 -25.88 -22.68 -7.18
CA PRO A 87 -24.57 -22.70 -6.53
C PRO A 87 -24.23 -24.04 -5.87
N GLU A 88 -25.24 -24.88 -5.60
CA GLU A 88 -25.06 -26.19 -4.97
C GLU A 88 -24.74 -27.31 -5.98
N THR A 89 -24.79 -27.06 -7.29
CA THR A 89 -24.50 -28.11 -8.28
C THR A 89 -23.00 -28.46 -8.24
N PRO A 90 -22.63 -29.72 -7.91
CA PRO A 90 -21.22 -30.11 -7.82
C PRO A 90 -20.49 -29.99 -9.16
N GLY A 91 -19.28 -29.42 -9.14
CA GLY A 91 -18.43 -29.31 -10.33
C GLY A 91 -18.89 -28.25 -11.35
N LYS A 92 -19.81 -27.37 -10.98
CA LYS A 92 -20.30 -26.26 -11.81
C LYS A 92 -19.93 -24.90 -11.24
N MET A 93 -19.99 -23.88 -12.09
CA MET A 93 -19.77 -22.48 -11.78
C MET A 93 -21.10 -21.73 -11.88
N TYR A 94 -21.45 -20.95 -10.87
CA TYR A 94 -22.67 -20.12 -10.88
C TYR A 94 -22.46 -18.72 -11.47
N THR A 95 -21.23 -18.39 -11.88
CA THR A 95 -20.88 -17.15 -12.58
C THR A 95 -20.29 -17.47 -13.95
N ARG A 96 -20.59 -16.60 -14.93
CA ARG A 96 -19.99 -16.60 -16.27
C ARG A 96 -18.98 -15.47 -16.45
N TYR A 97 -18.79 -14.63 -15.44
CA TYR A 97 -18.10 -13.35 -15.55
C TYR A 97 -16.84 -13.30 -14.68
N GLY A 98 -15.83 -12.59 -15.17
CA GLY A 98 -14.54 -12.37 -14.50
C GLY A 98 -13.71 -11.28 -15.18
N GLY A 99 -12.58 -10.93 -14.59
CA GLY A 99 -11.61 -10.02 -15.18
C GLY A 99 -10.50 -10.80 -15.89
N PHE A 100 -10.35 -10.64 -17.20
CA PHE A 100 -9.38 -11.38 -18.00
C PHE A 100 -8.35 -10.46 -18.64
N VAL A 101 -7.08 -10.84 -18.52
CA VAL A 101 -5.97 -10.24 -19.25
C VAL A 101 -5.90 -10.87 -20.65
N GLY A 102 -5.66 -10.04 -21.67
CA GLY A 102 -5.51 -10.50 -23.06
C GLY A 102 -4.18 -11.22 -23.31
N GLN A 103 -4.09 -11.96 -24.42
CA GLN A 103 -2.84 -12.51 -24.97
C GLN A 103 -1.97 -13.29 -23.96
N LEU A 104 -2.58 -14.08 -23.06
CA LEU A 104 -1.82 -14.82 -22.03
C LEU A 104 -0.81 -15.82 -22.62
N GLN A 105 -1.07 -16.29 -23.84
CA GLN A 105 -0.23 -17.29 -24.51
C GLN A 105 0.97 -16.69 -25.23
N GLU A 106 1.08 -15.36 -25.31
CA GLU A 106 2.16 -14.68 -26.05
C GLU A 106 3.40 -14.48 -25.18
N PHE A 107 4.56 -14.79 -25.75
CA PHE A 107 5.87 -14.56 -25.15
C PHE A 107 6.90 -14.30 -26.25
N ASP A 108 7.77 -13.31 -26.06
CA ASP A 108 8.86 -12.99 -26.98
C ASP A 108 10.09 -13.87 -26.62
N SER A 109 10.31 -14.93 -27.40
CA SER A 109 11.31 -15.98 -27.17
C SER A 109 12.60 -15.77 -27.93
#